data_AF-A0A3D5HI74-F1
#
_entry.id   AF-A0A3D5HI74-F1
#
_cell.length_a   1.000
_cell.length_b   1.000
_cell.length_c   1.000
_cell.angle_alpha   90.00
_cell.angle_beta   90.00
_cell.angle_gamma   90.00
#
_symmetry.space_group_name_H-M   'P 1'
#
loop_
_entity.id
_entity.type
_entity.pdbx_description
1 polymer ?
#
loop_
_entity_poly.entity_id
_entity_poly.type
_entity_poly.pdbx_seq_one_letter_code
_entity_poly.pdbx_strand_id
1 'polypeptide(L)'
;ATVLTAFNDNAAITFLSTLVPEFSITAKYAVVAGAVTGGGLTVIANAPNPAGQSILSKFFPGGVNPAKLAMGALIPTIILGLVFMGIPQDVQDPKQSQNVGVEVTD
;
A
#
# COMPACT_ATOMS: atom_id res chain seq x y z
N ALA A 1 -7.58 -5.47 0.26
CA ALA A 1 -6.10 -5.35 0.22
C ALA A 1 -5.51 -4.99 1.58
N THR A 2 -6.05 -4.00 2.31
CA THR A 2 -5.53 -3.49 3.60
C THR A 2 -5.21 -4.58 4.64
N VAL A 3 -6.08 -5.58 4.80
CA VAL A 3 -5.83 -6.71 5.72
C VAL A 3 -4.77 -7.67 5.19
N LEU A 4 -4.66 -7.85 3.88
CA LEU A 4 -3.72 -8.81 3.28
C LEU A 4 -2.27 -8.27 3.27
N THR A 5 -2.10 -6.95 3.07
CA THR A 5 -0.79 -6.28 3.19
C THR A 5 -0.30 -6.18 4.63
N ALA A 6 -1.19 -6.26 5.63
CA ALA A 6 -0.76 -6.34 7.02
C ALA A 6 0.08 -7.61 7.32
N PHE A 7 -0.01 -8.65 6.48
CA PHE A 7 0.72 -9.90 6.64
C PHE A 7 1.69 -10.22 5.49
N ASN A 8 1.60 -9.49 4.36
CA ASN A 8 2.41 -9.69 3.16
C ASN A 8 3.10 -8.39 2.74
N ASP A 9 4.27 -8.50 2.10
CA ASP A 9 5.00 -7.33 1.61
C ASP A 9 4.16 -6.52 0.59
N ASN A 10 4.13 -5.20 0.81
CA ASN A 10 3.37 -4.25 -0.01
C ASN A 10 3.84 -4.27 -1.48
N ALA A 11 5.15 -4.38 -1.72
CA ALA A 11 5.69 -4.41 -3.08
C ALA A 11 5.29 -5.69 -3.82
N ALA A 12 5.26 -6.84 -3.14
CA ALA A 12 4.79 -8.10 -3.72
C ALA A 12 3.31 -8.06 -4.12
N ILE A 13 2.42 -7.57 -3.26
CA ILE A 13 0.98 -7.44 -3.56
C ILE A 13 0.74 -6.45 -4.71
N THR A 14 1.47 -5.33 -4.71
CA THR A 14 1.42 -4.35 -5.79
C THR A 14 1.88 -4.96 -7.11
N PHE A 15 3.00 -5.69 -7.12
CA PHE A 15 3.53 -6.34 -8.31
C PHE A 15 2.56 -7.41 -8.87
N LEU A 16 2.02 -8.29 -8.02
CA LEU A 16 1.05 -9.30 -8.44
C LEU A 16 -0.20 -8.68 -9.08
N SER A 17 -0.64 -7.51 -8.61
CA SER A 17 -1.78 -6.80 -9.20
C SER A 17 -1.52 -6.34 -10.64
N THR A 18 -0.25 -6.06 -10.98
CA THR A 18 0.13 -5.65 -12.34
C THR A 18 0.16 -6.82 -13.32
N LEU A 19 0.44 -8.03 -12.82
CA LEU A 19 0.53 -9.25 -13.60
C LEU A 19 -0.83 -9.84 -13.97
N VAL A 20 -1.92 -9.41 -13.35
CA VAL A 20 -3.28 -9.84 -13.71
C VAL A 20 -3.75 -9.04 -14.94
N PRO A 21 -3.89 -9.66 -16.12
CA PRO A 21 -4.23 -8.96 -17.35
C PRO A 21 -5.67 -8.42 -17.31
N GLU A 22 -6.58 -9.15 -16.68
CA GLU A 22 -8.01 -8.81 -16.56
C GLU A 22 -8.32 -7.75 -15.47
N PHE A 23 -7.32 -7.29 -14.71
CA PHE A 23 -7.54 -6.25 -13.72
C PHE A 23 -7.67 -4.89 -14.41
N SER A 24 -8.82 -4.24 -14.22
CA SER A 24 -9.03 -2.84 -14.60
C SER A 24 -8.02 -1.94 -13.89
N ILE A 25 -7.74 -0.78 -14.49
CA ILE A 25 -6.81 0.19 -13.92
C ILE A 25 -7.27 0.65 -12.52
N THR A 26 -8.58 0.81 -12.33
CA THR A 26 -9.20 1.12 -11.03
C THR A 26 -8.98 0.01 -10.01
N ALA A 27 -9.04 -1.26 -10.42
CA ALA A 27 -8.76 -2.39 -9.52
C ALA A 27 -7.28 -2.44 -9.11
N LYS A 28 -6.35 -2.17 -10.03
CA LYS A 28 -4.91 -2.05 -9.73
C LYS A 28 -4.65 -0.89 -8.77
N TYR A 29 -5.28 0.25 -9.01
CA TYR A 29 -5.23 1.40 -8.11
C TYR A 29 -5.76 1.06 -6.70
N ALA A 30 -6.90 0.38 -6.60
CA ALA A 30 -7.46 -0.03 -5.31
C ALA A 30 -6.54 -0.98 -4.53
N VAL A 31 -5.81 -1.86 -5.23
CA VAL A 31 -4.81 -2.73 -4.60
C VAL A 31 -3.64 -1.92 -4.06
N VAL A 32 -3.07 -1.01 -4.86
CA VAL A 32 -1.98 -0.12 -4.44
C VAL A 32 -2.41 0.78 -3.28
N ALA A 33 -3.55 1.44 -3.39
CA ALA A 33 -4.11 2.32 -2.36
C ALA A 33 -4.32 1.57 -1.03
N GLY A 34 -4.87 0.35 -1.09
CA GLY A 34 -5.04 -0.49 0.09
C GLY A 34 -3.72 -1.02 0.65
N ALA A 35 -2.71 -1.26 -0.19
CA ALA A 35 -1.41 -1.73 0.24
C ALA A 35 -0.55 -0.62 0.87
N VAL A 36 -0.59 0.61 0.33
CA VAL A 36 0.00 1.80 0.96
C VAL A 36 -0.69 2.12 2.29
N THR A 37 -2.02 2.09 2.33
CA THR A 37 -2.80 2.35 3.55
C THR A 37 -2.57 1.29 4.63
N GLY A 38 -2.52 0.01 4.25
CA GLY A 38 -2.32 -1.12 5.17
C GLY A 38 -0.87 -1.37 5.57
N GLY A 39 0.11 -0.87 4.80
CA GLY A 39 1.54 -1.11 5.03
C GLY A 39 2.09 -0.52 6.33
N GLY A 40 1.39 0.46 6.92
CA GLY A 40 1.74 1.02 8.24
C GLY A 40 1.20 0.23 9.43
N LEU A 41 0.33 -0.77 9.21
CA LEU A 41 -0.45 -1.40 10.27
C LEU A 41 0.34 -2.47 11.06
N THR A 42 1.42 -3.01 10.49
CA THR A 42 2.21 -4.08 11.12
C THR A 42 3.71 -3.95 10.83
N VAL A 43 4.50 -4.62 11.66
CA VAL A 43 5.96 -4.74 11.49
C VAL A 43 6.34 -5.63 10.30
N ILE A 44 5.41 -6.40 9.74
CA ILE A 44 5.70 -7.42 8.72
C ILE A 44 5.54 -6.86 7.30
N ALA A 45 4.75 -5.80 7.13
CA ALA A 45 4.30 -5.33 5.82
C ALA A 45 5.38 -4.69 4.92
N ASN A 46 6.50 -4.20 5.49
CA ASN A 46 7.64 -3.70 4.71
C ASN A 46 8.96 -3.83 5.49
N ALA A 47 10.11 -3.83 4.81
CA ALA A 47 11.44 -3.86 5.43
C ALA A 47 11.79 -2.62 6.31
N PRO A 48 11.31 -1.40 6.02
CA PRO A 48 11.44 -0.26 6.93
C PRO A 48 10.86 -0.46 8.34
N ASN A 49 9.77 -1.21 8.52
CA ASN A 49 9.12 -1.35 9.82
C ASN A 49 9.94 -2.21 10.82
N PRO A 50 10.55 -3.35 10.45
CA PRO A 50 11.54 -4.05 11.26
C PRO A 50 12.80 -3.22 11.54
N ALA A 51 13.23 -2.39 10.59
CA ALA A 51 14.36 -1.49 10.78
C ALA A 51 14.05 -0.41 11.84
N GLY A 52 12.87 0.21 11.77
CA GLY A 52 12.38 1.15 12.78
C GLY A 52 12.24 0.50 14.16
N GLN A 53 11.73 -0.74 14.21
CA GLN A 53 11.63 -1.51 15.45
C GLN A 53 13.00 -1.83 16.05
N SER A 54 14.01 -2.12 15.22
CA SER A 54 15.40 -2.36 15.65
C SER A 54 16.10 -1.10 16.17
N ILE A 55 15.71 0.08 15.70
CA ILE A 55 16.19 1.37 16.21
C ILE A 55 15.51 1.69 17.54
N LEU A 56 14.19 1.54 17.63
CA LEU A 56 13.41 1.84 18.83
C LEU A 56 13.68 0.86 19.97
N SER A 57 14.00 -0.39 19.69
CA SER A 57 14.22 -1.45 20.70
C SER A 57 15.26 -1.06 21.76
N LYS A 58 16.23 -0.21 21.41
CA LYS A 58 17.26 0.34 22.33
C LYS A 58 16.68 1.20 23.45
N PHE A 59 15.50 1.78 23.25
CA PHE A 59 14.80 2.66 24.18
C PHE A 59 13.65 1.95 24.93
N PHE A 60 13.33 0.70 24.55
CA PHE A 60 12.27 -0.10 25.17
C PHE A 60 12.86 -1.36 25.81
N PRO A 61 13.22 -1.34 27.11
CA PRO A 61 13.84 -2.48 27.79
C PRO A 61 12.98 -3.75 27.85
N GLY A 62 11.66 -3.65 27.56
CA GLY A 62 10.74 -4.77 27.41
C GLY A 62 10.38 -5.16 25.96
N GLY A 63 11.05 -4.56 24.97
CA GLY A 63 10.74 -4.73 23.55
C GLY A 63 9.50 -3.97 23.10
N VAL A 64 9.27 -3.97 21.78
CA VAL A 64 8.11 -3.30 21.16
C VAL A 64 6.95 -4.29 21.03
N ASN A 65 5.83 -4.00 21.69
CA ASN A 65 4.64 -4.85 21.63
C ASN A 65 3.90 -4.64 20.28
N PRO A 66 3.73 -5.69 19.44
CA PRO A 66 3.06 -5.59 18.15
C PRO A 66 1.60 -5.12 18.22
N ALA A 67 0.87 -5.52 19.26
CA ALA A 67 -0.53 -5.14 19.43
C ALA A 67 -0.67 -3.64 19.78
N LYS A 68 0.23 -3.11 20.62
CA LYS A 68 0.27 -1.67 20.91
C LYS A 68 0.66 -0.85 19.69
N LEU A 69 1.56 -1.39 18.86
CA LEU A 69 1.98 -0.75 17.61
C LEU A 69 0.84 -0.73 16.58
N ALA A 70 0.10 -1.83 16.42
CA ALA A 70 -1.10 -1.89 15.59
C ALA A 70 -2.20 -0.93 16.07
N MET A 71 -2.41 -0.82 17.39
CA MET A 71 -3.35 0.14 17.97
C MET A 71 -2.92 1.60 17.73
N GLY A 72 -1.62 1.90 17.76
CA GLY A 72 -1.10 3.22 17.42
C GLY A 72 -1.23 3.55 15.92
N ALA A 73 -1.09 2.53 15.06
CA ALA A 73 -1.20 2.67 13.61
C ALA A 73 -2.65 2.83 13.11
N LEU A 74 -3.65 2.49 13.91
CA LEU A 74 -5.07 2.56 13.53
C LEU A 74 -5.50 3.97 13.08
N ILE A 75 -5.14 5.00 13.84
CA ILE A 75 -5.50 6.40 13.52
C ILE A 75 -4.92 6.84 12.15
N PRO A 76 -3.59 6.76 11.91
CA PRO A 76 -3.03 7.13 10.61
C PRO A 76 -3.53 6.23 9.47
N THR A 77 -3.80 4.94 9.71
CA THR A 77 -4.41 4.06 8.71
C THR A 77 -5.82 4.48 8.33
N ILE A 78 -6.65 4.90 9.30
CA ILE A 78 -8.00 5.42 9.03
C ILE A 78 -7.90 6.72 8.22
N ILE A 79 -6.99 7.63 8.59
CA ILE A 79 -6.79 8.90 7.86
C ILE A 79 -6.40 8.62 6.41
N LEU A 80 -5.39 7.77 6.17
CA LEU A 80 -4.99 7.41 4.81
C LEU A 80 -6.12 6.70 4.06
N GLY A 81 -6.85 5.80 4.71
CA GLY A 81 -8.00 5.12 4.11
C GLY A 81 -9.06 6.10 3.63
N LEU A 82 -9.39 7.11 4.45
CA LEU A 82 -10.34 8.16 4.07
C LEU A 82 -9.82 9.02 2.92
N VAL A 83 -8.53 9.33 2.87
CA VAL A 83 -7.93 10.11 1.76
C VAL A 83 -7.96 9.32 0.46
N PHE A 84 -7.50 8.07 0.48
CA PHE A 84 -7.37 7.24 -0.72
C PHE A 84 -8.69 6.66 -1.24
N MET A 85 -9.67 6.39 -0.35
CA MET A 85 -10.96 5.81 -0.74
C MET A 85 -12.10 6.85 -0.77
N GLY A 86 -11.98 7.96 -0.04
CA GLY A 86 -13.02 8.98 0.03
C GLY A 86 -12.91 10.07 -1.03
N ILE A 87 -11.74 10.24 -1.64
CA ILE A 87 -11.54 11.22 -2.73
C ILE A 87 -11.60 10.47 -4.07
N PRO A 88 -12.49 10.82 -5.00
CA PRO A 88 -12.48 10.24 -6.34
C PRO A 88 -11.16 10.57 -7.03
N GLN A 89 -10.60 9.59 -7.74
CA GLN A 89 -9.30 9.71 -8.38
C GLN A 89 -9.47 9.46 -9.88
N ASP A 90 -8.94 10.37 -10.68
CA ASP A 90 -8.88 10.22 -12.13
C ASP A 90 -7.77 9.25 -12.48
N VAL A 91 -8.08 7.95 -12.40
CA VAL A 91 -7.11 6.88 -12.64
C VAL A 91 -6.91 6.73 -14.15
N GLN A 92 -5.85 7.34 -14.70
CA GLN A 92 -5.47 7.17 -16.10
C GLN A 92 -4.70 5.87 -16.34
N ASP A 93 -5.03 5.19 -17.45
CA ASP A 93 -4.28 4.03 -17.90
C ASP A 93 -3.08 4.46 -18.78
N PRO A 94 -1.83 4.24 -18.33
CA PRO A 94 -0.65 4.57 -19.11
C PRO A 94 -0.58 3.82 -20.45
N LYS A 95 -1.25 2.66 -20.60
CA LYS A 95 -1.29 1.90 -21.84
C LYS A 95 -2.28 2.46 -22.88
N GLN A 96 -3.38 3.09 -22.45
CA GLN A 96 -4.25 3.81 -23.39
C GLN A 96 -3.56 5.07 -23.93
N SER A 97 -2.83 5.79 -23.06
CA SER A 97 -2.14 7.02 -23.46
C SER A 97 -1.01 6.79 -24.47
N GLN A 98 -0.42 5.59 -24.52
CA GLN A 98 0.60 5.22 -25.53
C GLN A 98 0.00 4.88 -26.90
N ASN A 99 -1.17 4.24 -26.97
CA ASN A 99 -1.79 3.93 -28.27
C ASN A 99 -2.30 5.19 -28.98
N VAL A 100 -2.79 6.18 -28.23
CA VAL A 100 -3.22 7.48 -28.78
C VAL A 100 -2.06 8.28 -29.35
N GLY A 101 -0.86 8.21 -28.77
CA GLY A 101 0.32 8.88 -29.32
C GLY A 101 0.82 8.27 -30.65
N VAL A 102 0.55 6.98 -30.87
CA VAL A 102 0.94 6.27 -32.08
C VAL A 102 -0.04 6.50 -33.22
N GLU A 103 -1.36 6.53 -32.97
CA GLU A 103 -2.38 6.83 -33.98
C GLU A 103 -2.37 8.28 -34.49
N VAL A 104 -1.84 9.23 -33.72
CA VAL A 104 -1.86 10.67 -34.06
C VAL A 104 -0.62 11.09 -34.88
N THR A 105 0.33 10.18 -35.12
CA THR A 105 1.59 10.45 -35.85
C THR A 105 1.57 9.98 -37.31
N ASP A 106 0.43 9.50 -37.84
CA ASP A 106 0.24 9.14 -39.26
C ASP A 106 -0.53 10.21 -40.05
#